data_AF-A0A926SDP1-F1
#
_entry.id   AF-A0A926SDP1-F1
#
_cell.length_a   1.000
_cell.length_b   1.000
_cell.length_c   1.000
_cell.angle_alpha   90.00
_cell.angle_beta   90.00
_cell.angle_gamma   90.00
#
_symmetry.space_group_name_H-M   'P 1'
#
loop_
_entity.id
_entity.type
_entity.pdbx_description
1 polymer ?
#
loop_
_entity_poly.entity_id
_entity_poly.type
_entity_poly.pdbx_seq_one_letter_code
_entity_poly.pdbx_strand_id
1 'polypeptide(L)' 'MTGSYAASFLPWILIPLVTWVLPLIAFSLFFIYIESES' A
#
# COMPACT_ATOMS: atom_id res chain seq x y z
N MET A 1 -12.51 -1.75 15.91
CA MET A 1 -13.60 -0.96 15.31
C MET A 1 -14.00 -1.64 14.01
N THR A 2 -15.04 -2.47 14.03
CA THR A 2 -15.55 -3.19 12.85
C THR A 2 -16.93 -2.64 12.50
N GLY A 3 -17.15 -2.24 11.25
CA GLY A 3 -18.44 -1.68 10.80
C GLY A 3 -19.50 -2.75 10.52
N SER A 4 -20.77 -2.34 10.45
CA SER A 4 -21.92 -3.20 10.12
C SER A 4 -22.23 -3.31 8.61
N TYR A 5 -21.43 -2.69 7.76
CA TYR A 5 -21.56 -2.78 6.31
C TYR A 5 -20.99 -4.10 5.76
N ALA A 6 -21.40 -4.47 4.54
CA ALA A 6 -20.93 -5.68 3.87
C ALA A 6 -19.41 -5.66 3.68
N ALA A 7 -18.77 -6.80 3.93
CA ALA A 7 -17.31 -6.97 3.86
C ALA A 7 -16.52 -5.97 4.73
N SER A 8 -16.98 -5.72 5.96
CA SER A 8 -16.32 -4.80 6.90
C SER A 8 -14.92 -5.21 7.37
N PHE A 9 -14.43 -6.38 6.97
CA PHE A 9 -13.03 -6.77 7.12
C PHE A 9 -12.11 -6.09 6.10
N LEU A 10 -12.64 -5.54 4.99
CA LEU A 10 -11.83 -4.96 3.92
C LEU A 10 -10.92 -3.81 4.39
N PRO A 11 -11.36 -2.84 5.21
CA PRO A 11 -10.46 -1.79 5.69
C PRO A 11 -9.30 -2.33 6.53
N TRP A 12 -9.52 -3.43 7.25
CA TRP A 12 -8.46 -4.07 8.02
C TRP A 12 -7.33 -4.62 7.13
N ILE A 13 -7.64 -5.00 5.89
CA ILE A 13 -6.67 -5.48 4.91
C ILE A 13 -6.14 -4.33 4.03
N LEU A 14 -7.06 -3.53 3.48
CA LEU A 14 -6.74 -2.51 2.49
C LEU A 14 -6.01 -1.31 3.09
N ILE A 15 -6.26 -0.95 4.35
CA ILE A 15 -5.53 0.15 4.99
C ILE A 15 -4.03 -0.21 5.09
N PRO A 16 -3.61 -1.33 5.73
CA PRO A 16 -2.19 -1.70 5.73
C PRO A 16 -1.60 -1.88 4.33
N LEU A 17 -2.37 -2.47 3.40
CA LEU A 17 -1.89 -2.68 2.04
C LEU A 17 -1.63 -1.35 1.32
N VAL A 18 -2.54 -0.38 1.42
CA VAL A 18 -2.41 0.91 0.72
C VAL A 18 -1.48 1.88 1.45
N THR A 19 -1.45 1.89 2.78
CA THR A 19 -0.66 2.88 3.52
C THR A 19 0.75 2.41 3.87
N TRP A 20 1.02 1.11 3.84
CA TRP A 20 2.35 0.56 4.14
C TRP A 20 2.95 -0.18 2.95
N VAL A 21 2.24 -1.19 2.41
CA VAL A 21 2.81 -2.07 1.36
C VAL A 21 2.97 -1.33 0.04
N LEU A 22 1.92 -0.61 -0.40
CA LEU A 22 1.93 0.15 -1.64
C LEU A 22 3.03 1.23 -1.65
N PRO A 23 3.18 2.11 -0.63
CA PRO A 23 4.26 3.09 -0.65
C PRO A 23 5.63 2.45 -0.54
N LEU A 24 5.80 1.35 0.22
CA LEU A 24 7.06 0.61 0.25
C LEU A 24 7.49 0.16 -1.16
N ILE A 25 6.58 -0.48 -1.88
CA ILE A 25 6.85 -0.99 -3.24
C ILE A 25 7.04 0.18 -4.21
N ALA A 26 6.11 1.15 -4.22
CA ALA A 26 6.14 2.27 -5.14
C ALA A 26 7.40 3.12 -4.97
N PHE A 27 7.79 3.45 -3.73
CA PHE A 27 9.02 4.19 -3.48
C PHE A 27 10.27 3.38 -3.80
N SER A 28 10.28 2.06 -3.56
CA SER A 28 11.41 1.22 -3.95
C SER A 28 11.61 1.20 -5.46
N LEU A 29 10.52 1.03 -6.23
CA LEU A 29 10.57 1.05 -7.68
C LEU A 29 10.96 2.43 -8.21
N PHE A 30 10.40 3.49 -7.64
CA PHE A 30 10.72 4.86 -8.03
C PHE A 30 12.17 5.21 -7.70
N PHE A 31 12.67 4.77 -6.55
CA PHE A 31 14.07 4.93 -6.16
C PHE A 31 15.01 4.24 -7.15
N ILE A 32 14.73 2.98 -7.51
CA ILE A 32 15.52 2.26 -8.53
C ILE A 32 15.48 3.02 -9.87
N TYR A 33 14.32 3.56 -10.25
CA TYR A 33 14.17 4.31 -11.50
C TYR A 33 14.95 5.63 -11.52
N ILE A 34 14.99 6.39 -10.41
CA ILE A 34 15.72 7.67 -10.38
C ILE A 34 17.24 7.48 -10.21
N GLU A 35 17.66 6.39 -9.56
CA GLU A 35 19.08 6.04 -9.36
C GLU A 35 19.63 5.18 -10.50
N SER A 36 18.82 4.78 -11.48
CA SER A 36 19.34 4.03 -12.62
C SER A 36 20.24 4.94 -13.45
N GLU A 37 21.54 4.64 -13.46
CA GLU A 37 22.49 5.23 -14.40
C GLU A 37 22.04 4.95 -15.85
N SER A 38 22.21 5.94 -16.72
CA SER A 38 21.96 5.87 -18.16
C SER A 38 23.17 5.38 -18.94
#